data_AF-A0A838JLL0-F1
#
_entry.id   AF-A0A838JLL0-F1
#
_cell.length_a   1.000
_cell.length_b   1.000
_cell.length_c   1.000
_cell.angle_alpha   90.00
_cell.angle_beta   90.00
_cell.angle_gamma   90.00
#
_symmetry.space_group_name_H-M   'P 1'
#
loop_
_entity.id
_entity.type
_entity.pdbx_description
1 polymer ?
#
loop_
_entity_poly.entity_id
_entity_poly.type
_entity_poly.pdbx_seq_one_letter_code
_entity_poly.pdbx_strand_id
1 'polypeptide(L)'
;MNTALLSALHEIETDKGIPFETVKGVLEESLLAAYEGREGADEEARVVLDEDTGDLRVMKDGEDITPHDFTRIAAQVMRQTFYQRLNEVHNEQLLDEYGERMGDVVTGIVQQAHRRMTLVDLGRVEAILPASEQVPNERYENGQRLKVYLLEIREGGRGPSLTVSRRHEGLLRNLFELEVPEIYDGLVEIRAVAREAGLRSKVAVWSKEAGVDPVGACVGPRGSRVRAVVSELRNEKIDIIQ
;
A
#
# COMPACT_ATOMS: atom_id res chain seq x y z
N MET A 1 22.28 14.03 -25.49
CA MET A 1 20.97 13.37 -25.70
C MET A 1 21.03 11.94 -25.22
N ASN A 2 20.86 11.79 -23.92
CA ASN A 2 20.85 10.52 -23.21
C ASN A 2 19.39 10.04 -23.05
N THR A 3 18.74 9.71 -24.17
CA THR A 3 17.34 9.27 -24.19
C THR A 3 17.09 7.99 -23.39
N ALA A 4 18.12 7.14 -23.27
CA ALA A 4 18.03 5.90 -22.51
C ALA A 4 17.79 6.13 -21.01
N LEU A 5 18.39 7.19 -20.42
CA LEU A 5 18.18 7.53 -19.01
C LEU A 5 16.74 7.98 -18.77
N LEU A 6 16.24 8.91 -19.59
CA LEU A 6 14.86 9.41 -19.47
C LEU A 6 13.83 8.29 -19.62
N SER A 7 14.03 7.40 -20.60
CA SER A 7 13.15 6.22 -20.76
C SER A 7 13.16 5.32 -19.52
N ALA A 8 14.33 5.09 -18.90
CA ALA A 8 14.42 4.29 -17.68
C ALA A 8 13.75 4.95 -16.47
N LEU A 9 13.81 6.28 -16.35
CA LEU A 9 13.13 7.00 -15.26
C LEU A 9 11.60 6.93 -15.42
N HIS A 10 11.08 7.05 -16.64
CA HIS A 10 9.65 6.86 -16.91
C HIS A 10 9.18 5.40 -16.72
N GLU A 11 10.05 4.43 -16.99
CA GLU A 11 9.77 3.03 -16.68
C GLU A 11 9.61 2.83 -15.16
N ILE A 12 10.49 3.44 -14.35
CA ILE A 12 10.38 3.42 -12.89
C ILE A 12 9.11 4.12 -12.41
N GLU A 13 8.75 5.26 -12.98
CA GLU A 13 7.48 5.95 -12.69
C GLU A 13 6.29 5.02 -12.91
N THR A 14 6.28 4.29 -14.02
CA THR A 14 5.19 3.36 -14.36
C THR A 14 5.18 2.13 -13.43
N ASP A 15 6.35 1.52 -13.21
CA ASP A 15 6.48 0.27 -12.45
C ASP A 15 6.27 0.46 -10.94
N LYS A 16 6.66 1.61 -10.41
CA LYS A 16 6.62 1.91 -8.97
C LYS A 16 5.49 2.87 -8.59
N GLY A 17 4.82 3.49 -9.56
CA GLY A 17 3.77 4.49 -9.33
C GLY A 17 4.30 5.78 -8.68
N ILE A 18 5.60 6.08 -8.83
CA ILE A 18 6.24 7.26 -8.24
C ILE A 18 6.28 8.37 -9.30
N PRO A 19 5.76 9.58 -9.04
CA PRO A 19 5.75 10.66 -10.03
C PRO A 19 7.16 10.97 -10.57
N PHE A 20 7.28 11.22 -11.88
CA PHE A 20 8.57 11.51 -12.52
C PHE A 20 9.41 12.56 -11.77
N GLU A 21 8.80 13.66 -11.34
CA GLU A 21 9.49 14.72 -10.57
C GLU A 21 10.13 14.19 -9.28
N THR A 22 9.47 13.27 -8.59
CA THR A 22 10.03 12.62 -7.39
C THR A 22 11.19 11.71 -7.76
N VAL A 23 11.06 10.92 -8.84
CA VAL A 23 12.15 10.04 -9.32
C VAL A 23 13.36 10.87 -9.75
N LYS A 24 13.14 11.99 -10.44
CA LYS A 24 14.17 12.95 -10.85
C LYS A 24 14.85 13.59 -9.64
N GLY A 25 14.10 14.07 -8.65
CA GLY A 25 14.67 14.63 -7.43
C GLY A 25 15.56 13.62 -6.69
N VAL A 26 15.10 12.37 -6.55
CA VAL A 26 15.90 11.29 -5.94
C VAL A 26 17.17 11.00 -6.73
N LEU A 27 17.11 11.07 -8.06
CA LEU A 27 18.28 10.93 -8.92
C LEU A 27 19.29 12.05 -8.67
N GLU A 28 18.84 13.30 -8.67
CA GLU A 28 19.67 14.49 -8.44
C GLU A 28 20.33 14.44 -7.06
N GLU A 29 19.56 14.13 -6.00
CA GLU A 29 20.08 13.95 -4.63
C GLU A 29 21.13 12.84 -4.54
N SER A 30 20.85 11.68 -5.15
CA SER A 30 21.76 10.52 -5.12
C SER A 30 23.09 10.82 -5.81
N LEU A 31 23.02 11.60 -6.90
CA LEU A 31 24.19 12.02 -7.66
C LEU A 31 24.97 13.14 -6.96
N LEU A 32 24.27 14.04 -6.27
CA LEU A 32 24.90 15.07 -5.43
C LEU A 32 25.71 14.42 -4.31
N ALA A 33 25.14 13.45 -3.59
CA ALA A 33 25.86 12.71 -2.57
C ALA A 33 27.12 11.99 -3.12
N ALA A 34 27.05 11.46 -4.35
CA ALA A 34 28.19 10.86 -5.02
C ALA A 34 29.25 11.90 -5.43
N TYR A 35 28.84 13.13 -5.74
CA TYR A 35 29.73 14.26 -6.03
C TYR A 35 30.43 14.75 -4.75
N GLU A 36 29.68 15.00 -3.68
CA GLU A 36 30.18 15.49 -2.39
C GLU A 36 31.19 14.53 -1.73
N GLY A 37 31.08 13.23 -1.99
CA GLY A 37 32.05 12.23 -1.53
C GLY A 37 33.45 12.36 -2.15
N ARG A 38 33.69 13.31 -3.07
CA ARG A 38 34.97 13.55 -3.72
C ARG A 38 35.82 14.57 -2.95
N GLU A 39 37.13 14.38 -2.96
CA GLU A 39 38.04 15.43 -2.53
C GLU A 39 37.94 16.65 -3.46
N GLY A 40 37.75 17.83 -2.87
CA GLY A 40 37.60 19.09 -3.61
C GLY A 40 36.21 19.28 -4.25
N ALA A 41 35.20 18.51 -3.83
CA ALA A 41 33.81 18.79 -4.16
C ALA A 41 33.38 20.14 -3.57
N ASP A 42 32.54 20.85 -4.31
CA ASP A 42 31.96 22.10 -3.85
C ASP A 42 30.67 21.86 -3.05
N GLU A 43 30.62 22.35 -1.81
CA GLU A 43 29.51 22.11 -0.88
C GLU A 43 28.21 22.81 -1.30
N GLU A 44 28.27 23.79 -2.20
CA GLU A 44 27.09 24.52 -2.71
C GLU A 44 26.63 24.02 -4.08
N ALA A 45 27.23 22.94 -4.59
CA ALA A 45 26.85 22.35 -5.86
C ALA A 45 25.45 21.73 -5.80
N ARG A 46 24.78 21.70 -6.96
CA ARG A 46 23.55 20.94 -7.18
C ARG A 46 23.67 20.11 -8.45
N VAL A 47 23.05 18.94 -8.48
CA VAL A 47 22.93 18.15 -9.70
C VAL A 47 21.60 18.45 -10.35
N VAL A 48 21.59 18.63 -11.67
CA VAL A 48 20.40 18.90 -12.46
C VAL A 48 20.32 17.91 -13.62
N LEU A 49 19.16 17.28 -13.79
CA LEU A 49 18.79 16.55 -14.99
C LEU A 49 18.05 17.49 -15.96
N ASP A 50 18.60 17.62 -17.17
CA ASP A 50 17.92 18.30 -18.27
C ASP A 50 16.88 17.34 -18.89
N GLU A 51 15.60 17.70 -18.84
CA GLU A 51 14.49 16.83 -19.26
C GLU A 51 14.37 16.66 -20.77
N ASP A 52 14.85 17.65 -21.54
CA ASP A 52 14.81 17.61 -23.01
C ASP A 52 15.93 16.74 -23.57
N THR A 53 17.10 16.79 -22.93
CA THR A 53 18.31 16.14 -23.43
C THR A 53 18.70 14.89 -22.65
N GLY A 54 18.24 14.74 -21.40
CA GLY A 54 18.65 13.68 -20.48
C GLY A 54 20.07 13.85 -19.93
N ASP A 55 20.70 15.02 -20.16
CA ASP A 55 22.07 15.29 -19.74
C ASP A 55 22.10 15.68 -18.26
N LEU A 56 23.05 15.12 -17.50
CA LEU A 56 23.26 15.40 -16.08
C LEU A 56 24.37 16.42 -15.90
N ARG A 57 24.11 17.50 -15.17
CA ARG A 57 25.09 18.58 -14.92
C ARG A 57 25.23 18.86 -13.43
N VAL A 58 26.45 19.14 -12.99
CA VAL A 58 26.74 19.70 -11.68
C VAL A 58 26.84 21.21 -11.84
N MET A 59 25.96 21.93 -11.15
CA MET A 59 25.83 23.38 -11.26
C MET A 59 26.21 24.03 -9.93
N LYS A 60 26.95 25.14 -9.99
CA LYS A 60 27.18 26.05 -8.85
C LYS A 60 26.93 27.48 -9.29
N ASP A 61 26.10 28.24 -8.57
CA ASP A 61 25.81 29.65 -8.89
C ASP A 61 25.38 29.92 -10.35
N GLY A 62 24.85 28.90 -11.04
CA GLY A 62 24.46 28.98 -12.45
C GLY A 62 25.57 28.59 -13.44
N GLU A 63 26.78 28.29 -12.97
CA GLU A 63 27.89 27.79 -13.77
C GLU A 63 27.93 26.25 -13.78
N ASP A 64 28.19 25.67 -14.95
CA ASP A 64 28.38 24.24 -15.12
C ASP A 64 29.82 23.87 -14.72
N ILE A 65 29.95 23.17 -13.60
CA ILE A 65 31.21 22.71 -13.02
C ILE A 65 31.37 21.18 -13.16
N THR A 66 30.63 20.55 -14.08
CA THR A 66 30.57 19.10 -14.22
C THR A 66 31.96 18.50 -14.49
N PRO A 67 32.47 17.63 -13.59
CA PRO A 67 33.75 16.96 -13.82
C PRO A 67 33.70 16.01 -15.03
N HIS A 68 34.80 15.91 -15.78
CA HIS A 68 34.88 15.04 -16.98
C HIS A 68 34.58 13.55 -16.72
N ASP A 69 34.82 13.08 -15.50
CA ASP A 69 34.60 11.69 -15.09
C ASP A 69 33.28 11.47 -14.33
N PHE A 70 32.48 12.52 -14.16
CA PHE A 70 31.25 12.50 -13.36
C PHE A 70 30.28 11.41 -13.83
N THR A 71 29.98 11.33 -15.13
CA THR A 71 29.04 10.34 -15.70
C THR A 71 29.41 8.89 -15.36
N ARG A 72 30.71 8.57 -15.31
CA ARG A 72 31.19 7.21 -15.04
C ARG A 72 31.09 6.85 -13.57
N ILE A 73 31.46 7.78 -12.69
CA ILE A 73 31.41 7.60 -11.22
C ILE A 73 29.96 7.58 -10.75
N ALA A 74 29.16 8.52 -11.26
CA ALA A 74 27.71 8.58 -11.13
C ALA A 74 27.10 7.20 -11.40
N ALA A 75 27.34 6.59 -12.57
CA ALA A 75 26.74 5.30 -12.94
C ALA A 75 27.07 4.13 -11.98
N GLN A 76 28.17 4.19 -11.23
CA GLN A 76 28.59 3.12 -10.33
C GLN A 76 27.99 3.25 -8.92
N VAL A 77 28.01 4.46 -8.35
CA VAL A 77 27.48 4.73 -6.99
C VAL A 77 25.95 4.93 -7.03
N MET A 78 25.45 5.59 -8.08
CA MET A 78 24.04 5.91 -8.26
C MET A 78 23.15 4.68 -8.15
N ARG A 79 23.47 3.57 -8.82
CA ARG A 79 22.55 2.40 -8.82
C ARG A 79 22.19 1.92 -7.41
N GLN A 80 23.15 1.91 -6.49
CA GLN A 80 22.89 1.42 -5.14
C GLN A 80 22.12 2.48 -4.32
N THR A 81 22.62 3.72 -4.28
CA THR A 81 22.03 4.80 -3.49
C THR A 81 20.67 5.23 -4.02
N PHE A 82 20.49 5.27 -5.33
CA PHE A 82 19.24 5.64 -5.99
C PHE A 82 18.11 4.69 -5.68
N TYR A 83 18.30 3.37 -5.84
CA TYR A 83 17.24 2.41 -5.50
C TYR A 83 16.96 2.39 -4.01
N GLN A 84 17.97 2.61 -3.16
CA GLN A 84 17.75 2.75 -1.72
C GLN A 84 16.88 3.96 -1.42
N ARG A 85 17.26 5.14 -1.90
CA ARG A 85 16.54 6.40 -1.68
C ARG A 85 15.12 6.36 -2.27
N LEU A 86 14.96 5.76 -3.44
CA LEU A 86 13.66 5.57 -4.08
C LEU A 86 12.73 4.68 -3.24
N ASN A 87 13.27 3.62 -2.65
CA ASN A 87 12.50 2.76 -1.74
C ASN A 87 12.12 3.49 -0.44
N GLU A 88 13.00 4.33 0.10
CA GLU A 88 12.72 5.15 1.30
C GLU A 88 11.55 6.11 1.02
N VAL A 89 11.61 6.88 -0.07
CA VAL A 89 10.53 7.80 -0.46
C VAL A 89 9.20 7.07 -0.69
N HIS A 90 9.24 5.90 -1.33
CA HIS A 90 8.03 5.10 -1.53
C HIS A 90 7.45 4.60 -0.19
N ASN A 91 8.29 4.31 0.80
CA ASN A 91 7.87 3.85 2.11
C ASN A 91 7.23 4.96 2.93
N GLU A 92 7.85 6.14 2.91
CA GLU A 92 7.28 7.33 3.53
C GLU A 92 5.88 7.62 2.95
N GLN A 93 5.72 7.56 1.63
CA GLN A 93 4.39 7.72 1.00
C GLN A 93 3.37 6.68 1.46
N LEU A 94 3.76 5.41 1.58
CA LEU A 94 2.89 4.34 2.06
C LEU A 94 2.47 4.55 3.52
N LEU A 95 3.42 4.93 4.38
CA LEU A 95 3.19 5.20 5.79
C LEU A 95 2.31 6.43 5.98
N ASP A 96 2.54 7.49 5.23
CA ASP A 96 1.74 8.71 5.26
C ASP A 96 0.29 8.44 4.84
N GLU A 97 0.07 7.57 3.85
CA GLU A 97 -1.28 7.31 3.33
C GLU A 97 -2.06 6.24 4.10
N TYR A 98 -1.38 5.17 4.55
CA TYR A 98 -2.02 3.99 5.14
C TYR A 98 -1.57 3.66 6.56
N GLY A 99 -0.53 4.32 7.09
CA GLY A 99 0.01 4.02 8.42
C GLY A 99 -1.01 4.18 9.55
N GLU A 100 -1.80 5.26 9.54
CA GLU A 100 -2.86 5.49 10.53
C GLU A 100 -4.11 4.64 10.30
N ARG A 101 -4.25 4.06 9.10
CA ARG A 101 -5.41 3.26 8.67
C ARG A 101 -5.16 1.77 8.80
N MET A 102 -4.03 1.38 9.37
CA MET A 102 -3.72 -0.03 9.61
C MET A 102 -4.78 -0.67 10.50
N GLY A 103 -5.37 -1.76 10.03
CA GLY A 103 -6.53 -2.37 10.69
C GLY A 103 -7.89 -1.99 10.10
N ASP A 104 -7.94 -1.09 9.12
CA ASP A 104 -9.17 -0.73 8.43
C ASP A 104 -9.48 -1.68 7.27
N VAL A 105 -10.71 -1.56 6.74
CA VAL A 105 -11.13 -2.19 5.50
C VAL A 105 -11.22 -1.18 4.37
N VAL A 106 -10.53 -1.48 3.27
CA VAL A 106 -10.55 -0.67 2.05
C VAL A 106 -11.08 -1.47 0.88
N THR A 107 -11.58 -0.78 -0.14
CA THR A 107 -11.99 -1.42 -1.39
C THR A 107 -10.85 -1.35 -2.39
N GLY A 108 -10.48 -2.48 -2.98
CA GLY A 108 -9.48 -2.57 -4.03
C GLY A 108 -10.00 -3.29 -5.27
N ILE A 109 -9.16 -3.30 -6.31
CA ILE A 109 -9.39 -3.99 -7.59
C ILE A 109 -8.27 -5.01 -7.78
N VAL A 110 -8.62 -6.27 -8.03
CA VAL A 110 -7.62 -7.28 -8.39
C VAL A 110 -7.00 -6.91 -9.74
N GLN A 111 -5.69 -6.68 -9.78
CA GLN A 111 -4.95 -6.46 -11.03
C GLN A 111 -4.45 -7.78 -11.60
N GLN A 112 -3.94 -8.65 -10.74
CA GLN A 112 -3.38 -9.92 -11.16
C GLN A 112 -3.51 -10.98 -10.07
N ALA A 113 -3.94 -12.18 -10.46
CA ALA A 113 -4.01 -13.32 -9.55
C ALA A 113 -3.02 -14.39 -9.99
N HIS A 114 -2.02 -14.67 -9.15
CA HIS A 114 -1.06 -15.75 -9.31
C HIS A 114 -1.32 -16.86 -8.29
N ARG A 115 -0.72 -18.04 -8.48
CA ARG A 115 -0.85 -19.16 -7.54
C ARG A 115 -0.35 -18.86 -6.11
N ARG A 116 0.60 -17.92 -5.96
CA ARG A 116 1.25 -17.62 -4.66
C ARG A 116 0.75 -16.34 -4.01
N MET A 117 0.26 -15.40 -4.80
CA MET A 117 -0.16 -14.08 -4.35
C MET A 117 -1.11 -13.45 -5.37
N THR A 118 -1.95 -12.55 -4.90
CA THR A 118 -2.81 -11.71 -5.72
C THR A 118 -2.40 -10.25 -5.50
N LEU A 119 -2.27 -9.50 -6.58
CA LEU A 119 -2.01 -8.08 -6.56
C LEU A 119 -3.34 -7.33 -6.58
N VAL A 120 -3.51 -6.41 -5.63
CA VAL A 120 -4.73 -5.63 -5.43
C VAL A 120 -4.37 -4.16 -5.50
N ASP A 121 -4.88 -3.49 -6.51
CA ASP A 121 -4.76 -2.04 -6.67
C ASP A 121 -5.74 -1.32 -5.73
N LEU A 122 -5.21 -0.44 -4.88
CA LEU A 122 -5.97 0.39 -3.95
C LEU A 122 -6.14 1.84 -4.47
N GLY A 123 -5.73 2.12 -5.70
CA GLY A 123 -5.82 3.38 -6.40
C GLY A 123 -4.47 4.10 -6.51
N ARG A 124 -3.75 4.21 -5.39
CA ARG A 124 -2.43 4.87 -5.34
C ARG A 124 -1.28 3.91 -5.10
N VAL A 125 -1.54 2.80 -4.45
CA VAL A 125 -0.54 1.79 -4.13
C VAL A 125 -1.05 0.41 -4.50
N GLU A 126 -0.14 -0.44 -4.95
CA GLU A 126 -0.42 -1.85 -5.17
C GLU A 126 -0.15 -2.63 -3.87
N ALA A 127 -1.17 -3.34 -3.40
CA ALA A 127 -1.10 -4.18 -2.22
C ALA A 127 -1.00 -5.66 -2.60
N ILE A 128 -0.34 -6.43 -1.74
CA ILE A 128 -0.15 -7.86 -1.91
C ILE A 128 -1.14 -8.60 -1.01
N LEU A 129 -1.94 -9.48 -1.60
CA LEU A 129 -2.77 -10.47 -0.92
C LEU A 129 -2.09 -11.85 -1.03
N PRO A 130 -1.24 -12.24 -0.05
CA PRO A 130 -0.50 -13.50 -0.11
C PRO A 130 -1.42 -14.70 0.10
N ALA A 131 -1.02 -15.88 -0.40
CA ALA A 131 -1.82 -17.10 -0.29
C ALA A 131 -2.23 -17.47 1.16
N SER A 132 -1.43 -17.11 2.18
CA SER A 132 -1.78 -17.35 3.60
C SER A 132 -2.97 -16.52 4.08
N GLU A 133 -3.16 -15.34 3.48
CA GLU A 133 -4.19 -14.35 3.81
C GLU A 133 -5.39 -14.38 2.84
N GLN A 134 -5.33 -15.26 1.84
CA GLN A 134 -6.43 -15.59 0.96
C GLN A 134 -7.41 -16.55 1.63
N VAL A 135 -8.68 -16.45 1.24
CA VAL A 135 -9.70 -17.40 1.67
C VAL A 135 -9.68 -18.59 0.70
N PRO A 136 -9.51 -19.84 1.17
CA PRO A 136 -9.29 -20.99 0.29
C PRO A 136 -10.37 -21.24 -0.77
N ASN A 137 -11.62 -20.85 -0.48
CA ASN A 137 -12.77 -21.07 -1.35
C ASN A 137 -13.13 -19.84 -2.19
N GLU A 138 -12.41 -18.72 -2.05
CA GLU A 138 -12.62 -17.54 -2.88
C GLU A 138 -11.84 -17.66 -4.20
N ARG A 139 -12.39 -17.08 -5.26
CA ARG A 139 -11.68 -16.84 -6.51
C ARG A 139 -11.43 -15.35 -6.63
N TYR A 140 -10.21 -15.01 -7.02
CA TYR A 140 -9.77 -13.64 -7.26
C TYR A 140 -9.55 -13.48 -8.77
N GLU A 141 -10.50 -12.84 -9.44
CA GLU A 141 -10.47 -12.64 -10.89
C GLU A 141 -9.94 -11.24 -11.21
N ASN A 142 -9.18 -11.10 -12.31
CA ASN A 142 -8.71 -9.78 -12.74
C ASN A 142 -9.89 -8.82 -12.97
N GLY A 143 -9.77 -7.58 -12.48
CA GLY A 143 -10.82 -6.56 -12.50
C GLY A 143 -11.87 -6.70 -11.39
N GLN A 144 -11.79 -7.75 -10.56
CA GLN A 144 -12.74 -7.94 -9.48
C GLN A 144 -12.55 -6.88 -8.39
N ARG A 145 -13.65 -6.21 -8.04
CA ARG A 145 -13.71 -5.36 -6.84
C ARG A 145 -13.92 -6.22 -5.60
N LEU A 146 -13.15 -5.95 -4.55
CA LEU A 146 -13.28 -6.62 -3.25
C LEU A 146 -12.89 -5.69 -2.11
N LYS A 147 -13.49 -5.90 -0.94
CA LYS A 147 -13.02 -5.30 0.31
C LYS A 147 -11.90 -6.16 0.91
N VAL A 148 -10.81 -5.53 1.33
CA VAL A 148 -9.66 -6.17 1.97
C VAL A 148 -9.33 -5.47 3.28
N TYR A 149 -8.80 -6.21 4.23
CA TYR A 149 -8.29 -5.70 5.51
C TYR A 149 -6.83 -5.30 5.37
N LEU A 150 -6.47 -4.09 5.82
CA LEU A 150 -5.08 -3.62 5.86
C LEU A 150 -4.34 -4.33 7.00
N LEU A 151 -3.46 -5.28 6.66
CA LEU A 151 -2.83 -6.16 7.64
C LEU A 151 -1.54 -5.58 8.21
N GLU A 152 -0.59 -5.26 7.34
CA GLU A 152 0.71 -4.69 7.73
C GLU A 152 1.42 -4.04 6.55
N ILE A 153 2.34 -3.12 6.83
CA ILE A 153 3.32 -2.60 5.87
C ILE A 153 4.65 -3.29 6.20
N ARG A 154 5.25 -3.96 5.22
CA ARG A 154 6.55 -4.64 5.37
C ARG A 154 7.59 -4.02 4.46
N GLU A 155 8.76 -3.76 5.01
CA GLU A 155 9.96 -3.46 4.24
C GLU A 155 10.55 -4.77 3.69
N GLY A 156 10.32 -5.03 2.40
CA GLY A 156 10.91 -6.16 1.69
C GLY A 156 12.19 -5.77 0.97
N GLY A 157 12.98 -6.76 0.53
CA GLY A 157 14.18 -6.53 -0.28
C GLY A 157 13.94 -5.90 -1.66
N ARG A 158 12.68 -5.66 -2.05
CA ARG A 158 12.29 -4.94 -3.28
C ARG A 158 11.58 -3.61 -3.02
N GLY A 159 11.58 -3.15 -1.76
CA GLY A 159 10.86 -1.99 -1.29
C GLY A 159 9.77 -2.32 -0.27
N PRO A 160 9.15 -1.30 0.31
CA PRO A 160 7.98 -1.45 1.17
C PRO A 160 6.81 -2.04 0.39
N SER A 161 6.01 -2.85 1.06
CA SER A 161 4.84 -3.49 0.48
C SER A 161 3.71 -3.52 1.49
N LEU A 162 2.54 -3.07 1.06
CA LEU A 162 1.32 -3.16 1.84
C LEU A 162 0.74 -4.56 1.69
N THR A 163 0.67 -5.30 2.79
CA THR A 163 0.02 -6.61 2.83
C THR A 163 -1.43 -6.42 3.25
N VAL A 164 -2.34 -7.04 2.49
CA VAL A 164 -3.77 -7.04 2.78
C VAL A 164 -4.28 -8.45 3.01
N SER A 165 -5.41 -8.56 3.69
CA SER A 165 -6.01 -9.85 4.04
C SER A 165 -7.48 -9.93 3.72
N ARG A 166 -7.90 -11.11 3.25
CA ARG A 166 -9.30 -11.54 3.19
C ARG A 166 -9.65 -12.52 4.31
N ARG A 167 -8.64 -13.14 4.92
CA ARG A 167 -8.76 -14.17 5.94
C ARG A 167 -8.87 -13.61 7.36
N HIS A 168 -8.21 -12.50 7.65
CA HIS A 168 -8.10 -11.95 9.00
C HIS A 168 -9.46 -11.59 9.61
N GLU A 169 -9.65 -11.77 10.92
CA GLU A 169 -10.94 -11.49 11.59
C GLU A 169 -11.32 -10.01 11.57
N GLY A 170 -10.33 -9.12 11.49
CA GLY A 170 -10.53 -7.69 11.41
C GLY A 170 -11.36 -7.27 10.19
N LEU A 171 -11.31 -8.02 9.08
CA LEU A 171 -12.21 -7.81 7.95
C LEU A 171 -13.67 -7.94 8.38
N LEU A 172 -14.02 -9.03 9.08
CA LEU A 172 -15.39 -9.28 9.52
C LEU A 172 -15.86 -8.22 10.53
N ARG A 173 -15.00 -7.82 11.48
CA ARG A 173 -15.30 -6.78 12.46
C ARG A 173 -15.64 -5.45 11.78
N ASN A 174 -14.76 -4.98 10.89
CA ASN A 174 -14.95 -3.75 10.14
C ASN A 174 -16.18 -3.81 9.21
N LEU A 175 -16.46 -4.96 8.59
CA LEU A 175 -17.68 -5.10 7.78
C LEU A 175 -18.95 -4.94 8.61
N PHE A 176 -18.97 -5.47 9.83
CA PHE A 176 -20.08 -5.25 10.75
C PHE A 176 -20.17 -3.78 11.18
N GLU A 177 -19.06 -3.13 11.48
CA GLU A 177 -19.02 -1.71 11.83
C GLU A 177 -19.54 -0.81 10.70
N LEU A 178 -19.20 -1.12 9.44
CA LEU A 178 -19.72 -0.42 8.27
C LEU A 178 -21.23 -0.63 8.04
N GLU A 179 -21.76 -1.79 8.41
CA GLU A 179 -23.16 -2.20 8.13
C GLU A 179 -24.12 -1.91 9.29
N VAL A 180 -23.62 -1.83 10.53
CA VAL A 180 -24.41 -1.73 11.76
C VAL A 180 -24.12 -0.39 12.45
N PRO A 181 -25.01 0.62 12.34
CA PRO A 181 -24.82 1.93 12.96
C PRO A 181 -24.60 1.86 14.47
N GLU A 182 -25.26 0.93 15.16
CA GLU A 182 -25.13 0.77 16.61
C GLU A 182 -23.73 0.30 17.03
N ILE A 183 -22.99 -0.38 16.14
CA ILE A 183 -21.58 -0.71 16.36
C ILE A 183 -20.70 0.50 16.12
N TYR A 184 -20.93 1.23 15.03
CA TYR A 184 -20.20 2.46 14.71
C TYR A 184 -20.33 3.54 15.80
N ASP A 185 -21.55 3.74 16.32
CA ASP A 185 -21.84 4.68 17.42
C ASP A 185 -21.33 4.15 18.79
N GLY A 186 -20.82 2.92 18.84
CA GLY A 186 -20.27 2.30 20.04
C GLY A 186 -21.30 1.84 21.07
N LEU A 187 -22.59 1.81 20.73
CA LEU A 187 -23.68 1.31 21.58
C LEU A 187 -23.66 -0.22 21.71
N VAL A 188 -23.22 -0.90 20.65
CA VAL A 188 -22.99 -2.34 20.58
C VAL A 188 -21.50 -2.58 20.31
N GLU A 189 -20.89 -3.48 21.06
CA GLU A 189 -19.48 -3.84 20.91
C GLU A 189 -19.34 -5.31 20.48
N ILE A 190 -18.44 -5.57 19.52
CA ILE A 190 -18.01 -6.93 19.18
C ILE A 190 -16.94 -7.37 20.18
N ARG A 191 -17.33 -8.19 21.16
CA ARG A 191 -16.46 -8.69 22.24
C ARG A 191 -15.46 -9.74 21.75
N ALA A 192 -15.88 -10.63 20.88
CA ALA A 192 -15.04 -11.70 20.37
C ALA A 192 -15.47 -12.13 18.97
N VAL A 193 -14.49 -12.58 18.19
CA VAL A 193 -14.72 -13.22 16.89
C VAL A 193 -13.94 -14.52 16.89
N ALA A 194 -14.57 -15.59 16.41
CA ALA A 194 -13.91 -16.84 16.06
C ALA A 194 -14.24 -17.14 14.61
N ARG A 195 -13.24 -17.07 13.73
CA ARG A 195 -13.42 -17.09 12.28
C ARG A 195 -12.68 -18.25 11.62
N GLU A 196 -13.43 -19.10 10.93
CA GLU A 196 -12.94 -20.02 9.91
C GLU A 196 -13.30 -19.44 8.54
N ALA A 197 -12.37 -18.64 8.00
CA ALA A 197 -12.63 -17.81 6.83
C ALA A 197 -13.13 -18.61 5.61
N GLY A 198 -14.20 -18.14 4.98
CA GLY A 198 -14.86 -18.81 3.86
C GLY A 198 -15.73 -20.01 4.23
N LEU A 199 -15.88 -20.31 5.53
CA LEU A 199 -16.73 -21.40 6.01
C LEU A 199 -17.73 -20.91 7.04
N ARG A 200 -17.25 -20.52 8.23
CA ARG A 200 -18.10 -20.13 9.36
C ARG A 200 -17.39 -19.18 10.32
N SER A 201 -18.12 -18.21 10.81
CA SER A 201 -17.70 -17.30 11.88
C SER A 201 -18.73 -17.25 13.00
N LYS A 202 -18.23 -17.11 14.23
CA LYS A 202 -19.03 -16.79 15.41
C LYS A 202 -18.62 -15.44 15.95
N VAL A 203 -19.61 -14.60 16.26
CA VAL A 203 -19.42 -13.22 16.69
C VAL A 203 -20.16 -13.03 18.00
N ALA A 204 -19.43 -12.68 19.06
CA ALA A 204 -20.03 -12.33 20.35
C ALA A 204 -20.20 -10.81 20.43
N VAL A 205 -21.43 -10.37 20.70
CA VAL A 205 -21.81 -8.95 20.73
C VAL A 205 -22.45 -8.58 22.06
N TRP A 206 -22.18 -7.38 22.54
CA TRP A 206 -22.70 -6.89 23.81
C TRP A 206 -23.15 -5.45 23.68
N SER A 207 -24.22 -5.06 24.37
CA SER A 207 -24.66 -3.66 24.38
C SER A 207 -24.29 -2.95 25.68
N LYS A 208 -23.83 -1.70 25.56
CA LYS A 208 -23.56 -0.79 26.68
C LYS A 208 -24.81 -0.29 27.37
N GLU A 209 -25.92 -0.19 26.64
CA GLU A 209 -27.14 0.45 27.12
C GLU A 209 -28.25 -0.57 27.36
N ALA A 210 -28.94 -0.39 28.49
CA ALA A 210 -30.14 -1.16 28.78
C ALA A 210 -31.24 -0.79 27.78
N GLY A 211 -31.74 -1.78 27.03
CA GLY A 211 -32.82 -1.59 26.05
C GLY A 211 -32.38 -1.69 24.60
N VAL A 212 -31.08 -1.75 24.32
CA VAL A 212 -30.56 -2.04 22.98
C VAL A 212 -30.27 -3.54 22.87
N ASP A 213 -30.92 -4.22 21.91
CA ASP A 213 -30.66 -5.62 21.60
C ASP A 213 -29.45 -5.72 20.64
N PRO A 214 -28.28 -6.22 21.10
CA PRO A 214 -27.08 -6.26 20.27
C PRO A 214 -27.20 -7.29 19.13
N VAL A 215 -27.91 -8.41 19.34
CA VAL A 215 -28.10 -9.42 18.30
C VAL A 215 -29.07 -8.88 17.25
N GLY A 216 -30.20 -8.31 17.69
CA GLY A 216 -31.17 -7.66 16.82
C GLY A 216 -30.57 -6.56 15.96
N ALA A 217 -29.71 -5.71 16.54
CA ALA A 217 -28.98 -4.67 15.82
C ALA A 217 -28.09 -5.24 14.71
N CYS A 218 -27.32 -6.30 14.99
CA CYS A 218 -26.42 -6.91 14.02
C CYS A 218 -27.16 -7.67 12.91
N VAL A 219 -28.31 -8.29 13.24
CA VAL A 219 -29.12 -9.03 12.27
C VAL A 219 -29.86 -8.05 11.35
N GLY A 220 -30.44 -6.98 11.92
CA GLY A 220 -31.24 -5.99 11.21
C GLY A 220 -32.59 -6.54 10.70
N PRO A 221 -33.42 -5.68 10.07
CA PRO A 221 -34.76 -6.07 9.61
C PRO A 221 -34.70 -7.26 8.65
N ARG A 222 -35.37 -8.37 9.01
CA ARG A 222 -35.35 -9.63 8.24
C ARG A 222 -33.92 -10.13 7.94
N GLY A 223 -32.96 -9.91 8.82
CA GLY A 223 -31.57 -10.34 8.62
C GLY A 223 -30.84 -9.59 7.51
N SER A 224 -31.25 -8.38 7.16
CA SER A 224 -30.66 -7.62 6.03
C SER A 224 -29.18 -7.31 6.25
N ARG A 225 -28.82 -6.80 7.43
CA ARG A 225 -27.45 -6.37 7.77
C ARG A 225 -26.47 -7.55 7.77
N VAL A 226 -26.75 -8.60 8.55
CA VAL A 226 -25.91 -9.81 8.56
C VAL A 226 -25.81 -10.44 7.17
N ARG A 227 -26.88 -10.41 6.34
CA ARG A 227 -26.81 -10.94 4.97
C ARG A 227 -25.92 -10.11 4.05
N ALA A 228 -25.86 -8.79 4.23
CA ALA A 228 -24.92 -7.95 3.49
C ALA A 228 -23.46 -8.34 3.81
N VAL A 229 -23.13 -8.51 5.09
CA VAL A 229 -21.80 -8.98 5.52
C VAL A 229 -21.50 -10.39 4.98
N VAL A 230 -22.44 -11.34 5.09
CA VAL A 230 -22.30 -12.70 4.54
C VAL A 230 -22.05 -12.67 3.03
N SER A 231 -22.72 -11.77 2.29
CA SER A 231 -22.55 -11.63 0.85
C SER A 231 -21.14 -11.11 0.49
N GLU A 232 -20.63 -10.13 1.23
CA GLU A 232 -19.29 -9.60 1.06
C GLU A 232 -18.21 -10.66 1.38
N LEU A 233 -18.50 -11.58 2.30
CA LEU A 233 -17.65 -12.73 2.64
C LEU A 233 -17.95 -14.00 1.82
N ARG A 234 -18.56 -13.84 0.63
CA ARG A 234 -18.79 -14.92 -0.34
C ARG A 234 -19.53 -16.13 0.26
N ASN A 235 -20.56 -15.85 1.07
CA ASN A 235 -21.41 -16.83 1.75
C ASN A 235 -20.76 -17.57 2.93
N GLU A 236 -19.73 -17.00 3.54
CA GLU A 236 -19.28 -17.43 4.87
C GLU A 236 -20.45 -17.36 5.88
N LYS A 237 -20.73 -18.46 6.58
CA LYS A 237 -21.87 -18.51 7.52
C LYS A 237 -21.52 -17.73 8.80
N ILE A 238 -22.40 -16.85 9.26
CA ILE A 238 -22.16 -16.07 10.48
C ILE A 238 -23.21 -16.39 11.54
N ASP A 239 -22.76 -16.78 12.73
CA ASP A 239 -23.59 -16.84 13.94
C ASP A 239 -23.29 -15.64 14.84
N ILE A 240 -24.34 -14.97 15.30
CA ILE A 240 -24.22 -13.86 16.25
C ILE A 240 -24.80 -14.34 17.59
N ILE A 241 -24.03 -14.18 18.65
CA ILE A 241 -24.39 -14.56 20.02
C ILE A 241 -24.17 -13.37 20.97
N GLN A 242 -24.93 -13.35 22.06
CA GLN A 242 -24.80 -12.35 23.13
C GLN A 242 -23.98 -12.90 24.29
#